data_AF-D5C1S0-F1
#
_entry.id   AF-D5C1S0-F1
#
_cell.length_a   1.000
_cell.length_b   1.000
_cell.length_c   1.000
_cell.angle_alpha   90.00
_cell.angle_beta   90.00
_cell.angle_gamma   90.00
#
_symmetry.space_group_name_H-M   'P 1'
#
loop_
_entity.id
_entity.type
_entity.pdbx_description
1 polymer ?
#
loop_
_entity_poly.entity_id
_entity_poly.type
_entity_poly.pdbx_seq_one_letter_code
_entity_poly.pdbx_strand_id
1 'polypeptide(L)'
;MKIKQIALVLSMIFSFFYFPGASYAEQETGDRELILSGSGISSSGFDTTSVAVDAQFGQFWSKALEFGFRQNVGFADTEETSRLNGATRIFSDYHFDFNAWQPFIGASLGVQYGAGVSDAFIIGPEIGVKYYVKEKTFITGRVSYLFDVDEDVDDGSTFYTLGIGFNF
;
A
#
# COMPACT_ATOMS: atom_id res chain seq x y z
N MET A 1 -0.15 -17.49 -34.08
CA MET A 1 0.69 -16.29 -33.91
C MET A 1 0.33 -15.54 -32.61
N LYS A 2 0.26 -16.20 -31.45
CA LYS A 2 -0.13 -15.57 -30.17
C LYS A 2 0.79 -15.94 -28.99
N ILE A 3 1.39 -17.13 -29.01
CA ILE A 3 2.25 -17.62 -27.91
C ILE A 3 3.63 -16.93 -27.87
N LYS A 4 4.19 -16.55 -29.03
CA LYS A 4 5.49 -15.85 -29.10
C LYS A 4 5.46 -14.41 -28.58
N GLN A 5 4.30 -13.74 -28.63
CA GLN A 5 4.15 -12.38 -28.09
C GLN A 5 4.02 -12.37 -26.56
N ILE A 6 3.40 -13.40 -25.98
CA ILE A 6 3.29 -13.55 -24.51
C ILE A 6 4.66 -13.84 -23.89
N ALA A 7 5.48 -14.68 -24.54
CA ALA A 7 6.85 -14.94 -24.08
C ALA A 7 7.77 -13.69 -24.19
N LEU A 8 7.54 -12.83 -25.18
CA LEU A 8 8.30 -11.58 -25.35
C LEU A 8 7.94 -10.55 -24.28
N VAL A 9 6.66 -10.46 -23.90
CA VAL A 9 6.21 -9.56 -22.82
C VAL A 9 6.73 -10.04 -21.46
N LEU A 10 6.77 -11.36 -21.21
CA LEU A 10 7.37 -11.92 -20.01
C LEU A 10 8.90 -11.75 -19.96
N SER A 11 9.62 -11.85 -21.09
CA SER A 11 11.08 -11.65 -21.08
C SER A 11 11.49 -10.18 -20.95
N MET A 12 10.61 -9.24 -21.33
CA MET A 12 10.86 -7.81 -21.20
C MET A 12 10.71 -7.32 -19.75
N ILE A 13 9.86 -7.97 -18.94
CA ILE A 13 9.71 -7.70 -17.50
C ILE A 13 10.95 -8.17 -16.71
N PHE A 14 11.63 -9.22 -17.16
CA PHE A 14 12.79 -9.79 -16.46
C PHE A 14 14.13 -9.09 -16.75
N SER A 15 14.18 -8.21 -17.76
CA SER A 15 15.45 -7.66 -18.28
C SER A 15 15.89 -6.33 -17.65
N PHE A 16 15.18 -5.83 -16.64
CA PHE A 16 15.45 -4.51 -16.03
C PHE A 16 16.28 -4.52 -14.73
N PHE A 17 16.76 -5.67 -14.27
CA PHE A 17 17.47 -5.79 -12.98
C PHE A 17 19.00 -5.63 -13.03
N TYR A 18 19.53 -4.83 -13.97
CA TYR A 18 20.93 -4.39 -13.92
C TYR A 18 21.02 -2.88 -13.93
N PHE A 19 20.77 -2.27 -12.76
CA PHE A 19 21.24 -0.92 -12.46
C PHE A 19 22.51 -1.01 -11.61
N PRO A 20 23.58 -0.27 -11.95
CA PRO A 20 24.74 -0.15 -11.08
C PRO A 20 24.28 0.41 -9.73
N GLY A 21 24.62 -0.31 -8.64
CA GLY A 21 24.22 0.01 -7.29
C GLY A 21 24.70 1.39 -6.87
N ALA A 22 23.84 2.39 -6.98
CA ALA A 22 23.91 3.54 -6.11
C ALA A 22 23.59 3.01 -4.70
N SER A 23 24.56 3.13 -3.80
CA SER A 23 24.37 2.85 -2.38
C SER A 23 23.44 3.91 -1.79
N TYR A 24 22.14 3.75 -2.01
CA TYR A 24 21.15 4.46 -1.23
C TYR A 24 21.23 3.90 0.19
N ALA A 25 21.31 4.74 1.21
CA ALA A 25 21.15 4.25 2.57
C ALA A 25 19.68 3.88 2.78
N GLU A 26 19.46 2.58 2.94
CA GLU A 26 18.16 1.91 3.04
C GLU A 26 17.65 1.90 4.49
N GLN A 27 16.50 1.26 4.70
CA GLN A 27 15.98 0.92 6.01
C GLN A 27 16.99 0.11 6.84
N GLU A 28 17.20 0.53 8.09
CA GLU A 28 18.07 -0.11 9.06
C GLU A 28 17.27 -0.65 10.26
N THR A 29 17.87 -1.60 10.99
CA THR A 29 17.28 -2.09 12.23
C THR A 29 17.12 -0.93 13.21
N GLY A 30 15.90 -0.71 13.69
CA GLY A 30 15.55 0.37 14.61
C GLY A 30 14.96 1.62 13.95
N ASP A 31 15.06 1.73 12.62
CA ASP A 31 14.43 2.83 11.88
C ASP A 31 12.93 2.82 12.09
N ARG A 32 12.36 4.02 12.12
CA ARG A 32 10.92 4.25 12.01
C ARG A 32 10.58 4.66 10.59
N GLU A 33 9.37 4.39 10.18
CA GLU A 33 8.87 4.73 8.87
C GLU A 33 7.57 5.51 8.99
N LEU A 34 7.45 6.55 8.17
CA LEU A 34 6.20 7.26 7.94
C LEU A 34 5.92 7.26 6.44
N ILE A 35 4.77 6.73 6.05
CA ILE A 35 4.23 6.83 4.68
C ILE A 35 2.98 7.68 4.70
N LEU A 36 2.88 8.58 3.72
CA LEU A 36 1.69 9.34 3.43
C LEU A 36 1.29 9.13 1.97
N SER A 37 -0.01 8.93 1.76
CA SER A 37 -0.61 8.80 0.46
C SER A 37 -2.01 9.42 0.45
N GLY A 38 -2.45 9.81 -0.73
CA GLY A 38 -3.79 10.32 -0.93
C GLY A 38 -4.23 10.17 -2.37
N SER A 39 -5.54 10.11 -2.56
CA SER A 39 -6.18 10.06 -3.86
C SER A 39 -7.42 10.93 -3.86
N GLY A 40 -7.79 11.47 -5.01
CA GLY A 40 -9.06 12.16 -5.15
C GLY A 40 -9.53 12.19 -6.59
N ILE A 41 -10.84 12.17 -6.78
CA ILE A 41 -11.50 12.28 -8.08
C ILE A 41 -12.74 13.17 -7.94
N SER A 42 -13.03 13.94 -8.99
CA SER A 42 -14.21 14.81 -9.05
C SER A 42 -14.83 14.77 -10.45
N SER A 43 -16.15 14.84 -10.54
CA SER A 43 -16.86 15.11 -11.79
C SER A 43 -16.67 16.57 -12.24
N SER A 44 -16.92 16.83 -13.52
CA SER A 44 -17.01 18.19 -14.06
C SER A 44 -18.22 18.89 -13.45
N GLY A 45 -18.00 19.84 -12.54
CA GLY A 45 -19.07 20.48 -11.77
C GLY A 45 -18.98 20.23 -10.27
N PHE A 46 -18.14 19.28 -9.83
CA PHE A 46 -17.97 18.88 -8.42
C PHE A 46 -19.18 18.20 -7.77
N ASP A 47 -20.18 17.82 -8.56
CA ASP A 47 -21.40 17.12 -8.11
C ASP A 47 -21.11 15.75 -7.50
N THR A 48 -19.96 15.16 -7.81
CA THR A 48 -19.45 13.97 -7.16
C THR A 48 -17.96 14.13 -6.92
N THR A 49 -17.57 14.13 -5.65
CA THR A 49 -16.19 14.30 -5.19
C THR A 49 -15.86 13.17 -4.24
N SER A 50 -14.75 12.46 -4.46
CA SER A 50 -14.22 11.56 -3.45
C SER A 50 -12.74 11.82 -3.21
N VAL A 51 -12.35 11.68 -1.94
CA VAL A 51 -11.00 11.91 -1.43
C VAL A 51 -10.68 10.79 -0.45
N ALA A 52 -9.48 10.25 -0.52
CA ALA A 52 -8.98 9.30 0.46
C ALA A 52 -7.57 9.67 0.87
N VAL A 53 -7.24 9.42 2.13
CA VAL A 53 -5.92 9.60 2.72
C VAL A 53 -5.54 8.30 3.43
N ASP A 54 -4.32 7.83 3.20
CA ASP A 54 -3.73 6.71 3.93
C ASP A 54 -2.39 7.14 4.53
N ALA A 55 -2.29 6.94 5.83
CA ALA A 55 -1.10 7.20 6.63
C ALA A 55 -0.66 5.90 7.27
N GLN A 56 0.64 5.63 7.23
CA GLN A 56 1.24 4.45 7.85
C GLN A 56 2.41 4.87 8.70
N PHE A 57 2.49 4.27 9.88
CA PHE A 57 3.66 4.36 10.74
C PHE A 57 4.17 2.95 11.03
N GLY A 58 5.47 2.74 10.86
CA GLY A 58 6.12 1.46 11.09
C GLY A 58 7.45 1.59 11.82
N GLN A 59 7.92 0.47 12.35
CA GLN A 59 9.24 0.34 12.95
C GLN A 59 9.90 -0.94 12.46
N PHE A 60 11.15 -0.82 12.03
CA PHE A 60 11.99 -1.92 11.59
C PHE A 60 12.60 -2.62 12.79
N TRP A 61 12.21 -3.88 13.00
CA TRP A 61 12.80 -4.76 14.03
C TRP A 61 14.05 -5.46 13.54
N SER A 62 14.19 -5.56 12.22
CA SER A 62 15.40 -5.89 11.50
C SER A 62 15.38 -5.14 10.18
N LYS A 63 16.44 -5.22 9.37
CA LYS A 63 16.45 -4.66 8.00
C LYS A 63 15.32 -5.19 7.10
N ALA A 64 14.81 -6.39 7.38
CA ALA A 64 13.76 -7.02 6.59
C ALA A 64 12.36 -6.87 7.23
N LEU A 65 12.28 -6.93 8.55
CA LEU A 65 11.01 -7.08 9.25
C LEU A 65 10.52 -5.75 9.83
N GLU A 66 9.36 -5.29 9.36
CA GLU A 66 8.68 -4.08 9.81
C GLU A 66 7.35 -4.46 10.48
N PHE A 67 7.01 -3.75 11.56
CA PHE A 67 5.67 -3.80 12.16
C PHE A 67 5.16 -2.38 12.37
N GLY A 68 3.85 -2.21 12.30
CA GLY A 68 3.27 -0.91 12.54
C GLY A 68 1.76 -0.89 12.46
N PHE A 69 1.24 0.31 12.21
CA PHE A 69 -0.18 0.52 11.98
C PHE A 69 -0.42 1.44 10.79
N ARG A 70 -1.62 1.33 10.21
CA ARG A 70 -2.08 2.11 9.07
C ARG A 70 -3.46 2.66 9.39
N GLN A 71 -3.65 3.91 9.05
CA GLN A 71 -4.92 4.62 9.14
C GLN A 71 -5.32 5.05 7.74
N ASN A 72 -6.49 4.58 7.31
CA ASN A 72 -7.16 5.06 6.12
C ASN A 72 -8.39 5.87 6.51
N VAL A 73 -8.64 6.97 5.79
CA VAL A 73 -9.87 7.76 5.87
C VAL A 73 -10.31 8.08 4.46
N GLY A 74 -11.56 7.76 4.13
CA GLY A 74 -12.19 8.06 2.85
C GLY A 74 -13.41 8.94 3.05
N PHE A 75 -13.54 9.95 2.19
CA PHE A 75 -14.68 10.82 2.10
C PHE A 75 -15.22 10.78 0.67
N ALA A 76 -16.52 10.58 0.51
CA ALA A 76 -17.19 10.62 -0.77
C ALA A 76 -18.47 11.43 -0.65
N ASP A 77 -18.55 12.51 -1.42
CA ASP A 77 -19.70 13.40 -1.54
C ASP A 77 -20.36 13.23 -2.91
N THR A 78 -21.67 13.11 -2.89
CA THR A 78 -22.54 12.98 -4.07
C THR A 78 -23.73 13.91 -3.88
N GLU A 79 -24.42 14.29 -4.95
CA GLU A 79 -25.58 15.21 -4.88
C GLU A 79 -26.65 14.82 -3.84
N GLU A 80 -26.79 13.52 -3.55
CA GLU A 80 -27.79 12.99 -2.63
C GLU A 80 -27.25 12.73 -1.21
N THR A 81 -25.94 12.47 -1.06
CA THR A 81 -25.40 12.01 0.23
C THR A 81 -23.89 12.20 0.35
N SER A 82 -23.42 12.40 1.58
CA SER A 82 -22.01 12.36 1.95
C SER A 82 -21.72 11.11 2.79
N ARG A 83 -20.57 10.49 2.54
CA ARG A 83 -20.11 9.29 3.22
C ARG A 83 -18.69 9.53 3.73
N LEU A 84 -18.47 9.24 5.01
CA LEU A 84 -17.16 9.22 5.65
C LEU A 84 -16.91 7.82 6.19
N ASN A 85 -15.83 7.20 5.76
CA ASN A 85 -15.39 5.90 6.24
C ASN A 85 -13.90 5.91 6.61
N GLY A 86 -13.46 4.87 7.30
CA GLY A 86 -12.07 4.68 7.63
C GLY A 86 -11.75 3.25 8.01
N ALA A 87 -10.46 2.97 8.10
CA ALA A 87 -9.96 1.70 8.59
C ALA A 87 -8.68 1.90 9.40
N THR A 88 -8.59 1.25 10.55
CA THR A 88 -7.40 1.21 11.40
C THR A 88 -6.87 -0.22 11.41
N ARG A 89 -5.62 -0.39 10.98
CA ARG A 89 -5.00 -1.71 10.79
C ARG A 89 -3.64 -1.77 11.44
N ILE A 90 -3.26 -2.91 11.99
CA ILE A 90 -1.86 -3.25 12.28
C ILE A 90 -1.31 -4.11 11.15
N PHE A 91 0.00 -4.13 10.98
CA PHE A 91 0.63 -4.89 9.91
C PHE A 91 1.99 -5.47 10.29
N SER A 92 2.42 -6.45 9.49
CA SER A 92 3.77 -6.98 9.47
C SER A 92 4.22 -7.16 8.02
N ASP A 93 5.35 -6.54 7.66
CA ASP A 93 5.92 -6.59 6.32
C ASP A 93 7.33 -7.21 6.38
N TYR A 94 7.59 -8.14 5.46
CA TYR A 94 8.92 -8.69 5.19
C TYR A 94 9.46 -8.12 3.88
N HIS A 95 10.55 -7.36 3.98
CA HIS A 95 11.23 -6.69 2.89
C HIS A 95 12.37 -7.54 2.37
N PHE A 96 12.46 -7.62 1.04
CA PHE A 96 13.59 -8.22 0.36
C PHE A 96 14.54 -7.12 -0.11
N ASP A 97 15.82 -7.29 0.22
CA ASP A 97 16.86 -6.35 -0.15
C ASP A 97 17.29 -6.53 -1.61
N PHE A 98 16.88 -5.58 -2.46
CA PHE A 98 17.33 -5.45 -3.85
C PHE A 98 17.90 -4.03 -4.10
N ASN A 99 18.67 -3.51 -3.16
CA ASN A 99 19.23 -2.15 -3.18
C ASN A 99 18.14 -1.06 -3.11
N ALA A 100 18.11 -0.15 -4.09
CA ALA A 100 17.09 0.90 -4.20
C ALA A 100 15.66 0.34 -4.31
N TRP A 101 15.50 -0.88 -4.79
CA TRP A 101 14.23 -1.57 -4.85
C TRP A 101 14.08 -2.46 -3.61
N GLN A 102 13.06 -2.21 -2.80
CA GLN A 102 12.74 -3.01 -1.62
C GLN A 102 11.31 -3.53 -1.77
N PRO A 103 11.09 -4.58 -2.58
CA PRO A 103 9.81 -5.29 -2.62
C PRO A 103 9.53 -5.92 -1.26
N PHE A 104 8.24 -6.02 -0.90
CA PHE A 104 7.81 -6.63 0.35
C PHE A 104 6.55 -7.45 0.18
N ILE A 105 6.39 -8.42 1.08
CA ILE A 105 5.15 -9.16 1.30
C ILE A 105 4.79 -9.05 2.76
N GLY A 106 3.50 -9.05 3.07
CA GLY A 106 3.04 -8.86 4.44
C GLY A 106 1.62 -9.33 4.65
N ALA A 107 1.13 -9.02 5.85
CA ALA A 107 -0.27 -9.18 6.20
C ALA A 107 -0.68 -8.04 7.12
N SER A 108 -1.94 -7.64 7.03
CA SER A 108 -2.54 -6.67 7.92
C SER A 108 -3.89 -7.13 8.42
N LEU A 109 -4.26 -6.66 9.61
CA LEU A 109 -5.54 -6.93 10.24
C LEU A 109 -6.00 -5.71 11.03
N GLY A 110 -7.30 -5.52 11.18
CA GLY A 110 -7.83 -4.35 11.83
C GLY A 110 -9.34 -4.24 11.77
N VAL A 111 -9.82 -3.01 11.89
CA VAL A 111 -11.25 -2.69 11.86
C VAL A 111 -11.54 -1.68 10.77
N GLN A 112 -12.62 -1.91 10.04
CA GLN A 112 -13.23 -0.95 9.11
C GLN A 112 -14.46 -0.34 9.77
N TYR A 113 -14.70 0.95 9.53
CA TYR A 113 -15.85 1.63 10.11
C TYR A 113 -16.34 2.81 9.27
N GLY A 114 -17.64 3.11 9.37
CA GLY A 114 -18.24 4.35 8.86
C GLY A 114 -19.25 4.17 7.73
N ALA A 115 -19.63 5.28 7.10
CA ALA A 115 -20.72 5.29 6.14
C ALA A 115 -20.30 4.68 4.79
N GLY A 116 -21.14 3.80 4.25
CA GLY A 116 -20.93 3.15 2.95
C GLY A 116 -20.02 1.92 2.98
N VAL A 117 -19.64 1.47 4.18
CA VAL A 117 -18.90 0.24 4.42
C VAL A 117 -19.57 -0.53 5.57
N SER A 118 -19.40 -1.85 5.61
CA SER A 118 -19.76 -2.63 6.79
C SER A 118 -18.70 -2.41 7.88
N ASP A 119 -19.17 -2.15 9.10
CA ASP A 119 -18.33 -2.15 10.29
C ASP A 119 -17.91 -3.59 10.57
N ALA A 120 -16.63 -3.88 10.36
CA ALA A 120 -16.13 -5.25 10.22
C ALA A 120 -14.72 -5.40 10.77
N PHE A 121 -14.39 -6.60 11.22
CA PHE A 121 -13.00 -6.97 11.48
C PHE A 121 -12.39 -7.56 10.21
N ILE A 122 -11.35 -6.91 9.70
CA ILE A 122 -10.75 -7.22 8.41
C ILE A 122 -9.35 -7.81 8.61
N ILE A 123 -8.98 -8.76 7.76
CA ILE A 123 -7.63 -9.34 7.71
C ILE A 123 -7.26 -9.70 6.27
N GLY A 124 -5.98 -9.66 5.94
CA GLY A 124 -5.53 -10.28 4.70
C GLY A 124 -4.10 -9.96 4.30
N PRO A 125 -3.64 -10.59 3.20
CA PRO A 125 -2.30 -10.45 2.70
C PRO A 125 -2.09 -9.11 1.97
N GLU A 126 -0.83 -8.72 1.87
CA GLU A 126 -0.41 -7.58 1.07
C GLU A 126 0.94 -7.79 0.42
N ILE A 127 1.12 -7.09 -0.69
CA ILE A 127 2.38 -7.04 -1.41
C ILE A 127 2.66 -5.59 -1.81
N GLY A 128 3.91 -5.23 -1.92
CA GLY A 128 4.27 -3.91 -2.38
C GLY A 128 5.73 -3.78 -2.75
N VAL A 129 6.10 -2.57 -3.13
CA VAL A 129 7.46 -2.21 -3.52
C VAL A 129 7.77 -0.79 -3.11
N LYS A 130 8.92 -0.62 -2.47
CA LYS A 130 9.52 0.69 -2.17
C LYS A 130 10.67 0.94 -3.15
N TYR A 131 10.73 2.14 -3.72
CA TYR A 131 11.84 2.61 -4.54
C TYR A 131 12.49 3.82 -3.88
N TYR A 132 13.70 3.63 -3.37
CA TYR A 132 14.47 4.66 -2.70
C TYR A 132 15.03 5.66 -3.72
N VAL A 133 14.41 6.84 -3.74
CA VAL A 133 14.84 7.96 -4.60
C VAL A 133 16.00 8.73 -3.98
N LYS A 134 16.13 8.65 -2.65
CA LYS A 134 17.19 9.25 -1.83
C LYS A 134 17.37 8.39 -0.59
N GLU A 135 18.51 8.54 0.10
CA GLU A 135 18.70 8.02 1.45
C GLU A 135 17.48 8.30 2.34
N LYS A 136 16.95 7.23 2.94
CA LYS A 136 15.77 7.25 3.82
C LYS A 136 14.50 7.89 3.22
N THR A 137 14.40 8.05 1.89
CA THR A 137 13.22 8.60 1.22
C THR A 137 12.86 7.77 0.01
N PHE A 138 11.62 7.31 -0.07
CA PHE A 138 11.17 6.39 -1.11
C PHE A 138 9.77 6.72 -1.62
N ILE A 139 9.49 6.25 -2.83
CA ILE A 139 8.13 6.15 -3.37
C ILE A 139 7.70 4.70 -3.19
N THR A 140 6.44 4.47 -2.83
CA THR A 140 5.93 3.12 -2.57
C THR A 140 4.62 2.86 -3.30
N GLY A 141 4.48 1.64 -3.81
CA GLY A 141 3.23 1.08 -4.29
C GLY A 141 2.86 -0.17 -3.47
N ARG A 142 1.62 -0.26 -2.99
CA ARG A 142 1.12 -1.41 -2.22
C ARG A 142 -0.26 -1.84 -2.73
N VAL A 143 -0.48 -3.15 -2.74
CA VAL A 143 -1.77 -3.78 -2.96
C VAL A 143 -2.08 -4.67 -1.75
N SER A 144 -3.21 -4.44 -1.11
CA SER A 144 -3.69 -5.24 0.03
C SER A 144 -5.06 -5.81 -0.32
N TYR A 145 -5.27 -7.11 -0.09
CA TYR A 145 -6.58 -7.75 -0.21
C TYR A 145 -7.06 -8.11 1.19
N LEU A 146 -8.15 -7.50 1.65
CA LEU A 146 -8.67 -7.67 3.00
C LEU A 146 -10.06 -8.27 2.96
N PHE A 147 -10.26 -9.38 3.66
CA PHE A 147 -11.57 -10.01 3.81
C PHE A 147 -12.10 -9.78 5.23
N ASP A 148 -13.42 -9.74 5.36
CA ASP A 148 -14.09 -9.76 6.65
C ASP A 148 -13.93 -11.15 7.29
N VAL A 149 -13.67 -11.20 8.59
CA VAL A 149 -13.53 -12.46 9.34
C VAL A 149 -14.88 -13.09 9.70
N ASP A 150 -15.94 -12.28 9.80
CA ASP A 150 -17.28 -12.75 10.12
C ASP A 150 -18.08 -13.18 8.87
N GLU A 151 -17.57 -12.90 7.67
CA GLU A 151 -18.15 -13.29 6.38
C GLU A 151 -17.22 -14.24 5.58
N ASP A 152 -17.68 -14.71 4.43
CA ASP A 152 -16.88 -15.59 3.55
C ASP A 152 -15.69 -14.81 2.93
N VAL A 153 -14.56 -15.51 2.72
CA VAL A 153 -13.30 -14.95 2.18
C VAL A 153 -13.46 -14.30 0.78
N ASP A 154 -14.55 -14.61 0.08
CA ASP A 154 -14.89 -14.07 -1.24
C ASP A 154 -15.42 -12.62 -1.18
N ASP A 155 -15.84 -12.11 -0.02
CA ASP A 155 -16.28 -10.71 0.16
C ASP A 155 -15.13 -9.81 0.66
N GLY A 156 -14.10 -9.70 -0.18
CA GLY A 156 -12.88 -8.96 0.13
C GLY A 156 -12.78 -7.59 -0.54
N SER A 157 -12.26 -6.61 0.20
CA SER A 157 -11.90 -5.28 -0.31
C SER A 157 -10.44 -5.22 -0.73
N THR A 158 -10.18 -4.72 -1.94
CA THR A 158 -8.82 -4.49 -2.44
C THR A 158 -8.43 -3.02 -2.30
N PHE A 159 -7.29 -2.76 -1.65
CA PHE A 159 -6.73 -1.44 -1.46
C PHE A 159 -5.49 -1.25 -2.32
N TYR A 160 -5.48 -0.16 -3.11
CA TYR A 160 -4.32 0.28 -3.86
C TYR A 160 -3.74 1.53 -3.21
N THR A 161 -2.46 1.51 -2.89
CA THR A 161 -1.78 2.65 -2.28
C THR A 161 -0.59 3.04 -3.14
N LEU A 162 -0.49 4.33 -3.47
CA LEU A 162 0.71 4.93 -4.05
C LEU A 162 1.07 6.13 -3.18
N GLY A 163 2.28 6.13 -2.61
CA GLY A 163 2.66 7.11 -1.61
C GLY A 163 4.14 7.45 -1.60
N ILE A 164 4.50 8.36 -0.71
CA ILE A 164 5.87 8.74 -0.39
C ILE A 164 6.11 8.37 1.06
N GLY A 165 7.30 7.83 1.34
CA GLY A 165 7.70 7.47 2.69
C GLY A 165 9.09 7.95 3.07
N PHE A 166 9.30 8.01 4.37
CA PHE A 166 10.52 8.47 5.00
C PHE A 166 10.90 7.51 6.13
N ASN A 167 12.18 7.11 6.16
CA ASN A 167 12.77 6.39 7.29
C ASN A 167 13.53 7.38 8.19
N PHE A 168 13.55 7.18 9.51
CA PHE A 168 14.24 8.06 10.46
C PHE A 168 14.49 7.43 11.83
#